data_AF-A0A561DYR4-F1
#
_entry.id   AF-A0A561DYR4-F1
#
_cell.length_a   1.000
_cell.length_b   1.000
_cell.length_c   1.000
_cell.angle_alpha   90.00
_cell.angle_beta   90.00
_cell.angle_gamma   90.00
#
_symmetry.space_group_name_H-M   'P 1'
#
loop_
_entity.id
_entity.type
_entity.pdbx_description
1 polymer ?
#
loop_
_entity_poly.entity_id
_entity_poly.type
_entity_poly.pdbx_seq_one_letter_code
_entity_poly.pdbx_strand_id
1 'polypeptide(L)' 'MYRKEFFVFDQEKPVPVIIRNYEEKDFPDLIRIQQESFPPPFPSELWWNEEQIARRGKDARLS' A
#
# COMPACT_ATOMS: atom_id res chain seq x y z
N MET A 1 12.94 -5.17 9.47
CA MET A 1 11.51 -5.46 9.21
C MET A 1 10.65 -4.53 10.06
N TYR A 2 9.88 -3.61 9.45
CA TYR A 2 9.10 -2.60 10.17
C TYR A 2 7.67 -3.09 10.41
N ARG A 3 7.22 -3.03 11.67
CA ARG A 3 5.84 -3.33 12.08
C ARG A 3 5.47 -2.42 13.24
N LYS A 4 4.33 -1.74 13.14
CA LYS A 4 3.79 -0.89 14.20
C LYS A 4 2.30 -1.14 14.31
N GLU A 5 1.82 -1.29 15.54
CA GLU A 5 0.41 -1.54 15.84
C GLU A 5 -0.09 -0.47 16.79
N PHE A 6 -1.28 0.06 16.53
CA PHE A 6 -1.94 1.04 17.38
C PHE A 6 -3.44 1.11 17.03
N PHE A 7 -4.19 1.92 17.78
CA PHE A 7 -5.58 2.18 17.49
C PHE A 7 -5.73 3.54 16.80
N VAL A 8 -6.56 3.59 15.77
CA VAL A 8 -7.17 4.82 15.26
C VAL A 8 -8.61 4.89 15.74
N PHE A 9 -9.18 6.08 15.79
CA PHE A 9 -10.58 6.26 16.18
C PHE A 9 -11.41 6.58 14.93
N ASP A 10 -12.31 5.66 14.58
CA ASP A 10 -13.38 5.93 13.64
C ASP A 10 -14.58 6.43 14.44
N GLN A 11 -14.76 7.75 14.46
CA GLN A 11 -15.63 8.45 15.40
C GLN A 11 -15.23 8.12 16.86
N GLU A 12 -16.12 7.50 17.64
CA GLU A 12 -15.84 7.07 19.02
C GLU A 12 -15.37 5.61 19.11
N LYS A 13 -15.31 4.90 17.99
CA LYS A 13 -14.95 3.48 17.96
C LYS A 13 -13.45 3.31 17.74
N PRO A 14 -12.70 2.71 18.68
CA PRO A 14 -11.30 2.37 18.44
C PRO A 14 -11.22 1.21 17.43
N VAL A 15 -10.41 1.40 16.40
CA VAL A 15 -10.13 0.43 15.33
C VAL A 15 -8.64 0.08 15.37
N PRO A 16 -8.28 -1.21 15.53
CA PRO A 16 -6.88 -1.62 15.49
C PRO A 16 -6.33 -1.48 14.08
N VAL A 17 -5.13 -0.92 13.97
CA VAL A 17 -4.42 -0.77 12.70
C VAL A 17 -2.99 -1.30 12.80
N ILE A 18 -2.50 -1.79 11.67
CA ILE A 18 -1.15 -2.33 11.53
C ILE A 18 -0.47 -1.59 10.37
N ILE A 19 0.65 -0.92 10.66
CA ILE A 19 1.58 -0.46 9.63
C ILE A 19 2.65 -1.53 9.49
N ARG A 20 2.74 -2.10 8.29
CA ARG A 20 3.70 -3.15 7.94
C ARG A 20 4.16 -2.97 6.50
N ASN A 21 5.24 -3.67 6.15
CA ASN A 21 5.55 -3.87 4.74
C ASN A 21 4.40 -4.63 4.05
N TYR A 22 4.09 -4.23 2.83
CA TYR A 22 3.12 -4.91 2.00
C TYR A 22 3.65 -6.26 1.52
N GLU A 23 2.73 -7.16 1.23
CA GLU A 23 2.95 -8.49 0.66
C GLU A 23 2.22 -8.59 -0.70
N GLU A 24 2.43 -9.67 -1.45
CA GLU A 24 1.81 -9.86 -2.77
C GLU A 24 0.29 -9.77 -2.73
N LYS A 25 -0.34 -10.24 -1.64
CA LYS A 25 -1.79 -10.15 -1.43
C LYS A 25 -2.32 -8.71 -1.34
N ASP A 26 -1.47 -7.73 -1.05
CA ASP A 26 -1.85 -6.32 -0.90
C ASP A 26 -1.74 -5.53 -2.21
N PHE A 27 -1.20 -6.13 -3.29
CA PHE A 27 -0.98 -5.43 -4.56
C PHE A 27 -2.25 -4.81 -5.16
N PRO A 28 -3.42 -5.48 -5.16
CA PRO A 28 -4.64 -4.88 -5.68
C PRO A 28 -5.03 -3.58 -4.95
N ASP A 29 -4.87 -3.54 -3.63
CA ASP A 29 -5.14 -2.34 -2.84
C ASP A 29 -4.11 -1.22 -3.09
N LEU A 30 -2.84 -1.57 -3.30
CA LEU A 30 -1.82 -0.60 -3.69
C LEU A 30 -2.10 0.03 -5.07
N ILE A 31 -2.62 -0.76 -6.01
CA ILE A 31 -3.05 -0.25 -7.32
C ILE A 31 -4.29 0.65 -7.17
N ARG A 32 -5.25 0.28 -6.32
CA ARG A 32 -6.41 1.13 -6.02
C ARG A 32 -6.00 2.49 -5.44
N ILE A 33 -5.05 2.52 -4.51
CA ILE A 33 -4.51 3.78 -3.97
C ILE A 33 -3.89 4.64 -5.09
N GLN A 34 -3.18 4.03 -6.03
CA GLN A 34 -2.65 4.75 -7.20
C GLN A 34 -3.77 5.32 -8.07
N GLN A 35 -4.84 4.56 -8.32
CA GLN A 35 -6.03 5.03 -9.04
C GLN A 35 -6.67 6.25 -8.39
N GLU A 36 -6.86 6.22 -7.06
CA GLU A 36 -7.45 7.32 -6.30
C GLU A 36 -6.53 8.56 -6.26
N SER A 37 -5.22 8.36 -6.30
CA SER A 37 -4.21 9.42 -6.34
C SER A 37 -4.03 10.03 -7.73
N PHE A 38 -4.26 9.24 -8.78
CA PHE A 38 -4.15 9.61 -10.19
C PHE A 38 -5.47 9.33 -10.94
N PRO A 39 -6.57 10.03 -10.58
CA PRO A 39 -7.86 9.83 -11.24
C PRO A 39 -7.82 10.34 -12.70
N PRO A 40 -8.75 9.95 -13.58
CA PRO A 40 -8.80 10.48 -14.94
C PRO A 40 -8.69 12.02 -15.00
N PRO A 41 -7.94 12.58 -15.96
CA PRO A 41 -7.43 11.96 -17.19
C PRO A 41 -5.99 11.40 -17.10
N PHE A 42 -5.47 11.09 -15.90
CA PHE A 42 -4.11 10.53 -15.79
C PHE A 42 -3.99 9.16 -16.47
N PRO A 43 -2.95 8.93 -17.32
CA PRO A 43 -2.76 7.64 -17.98
C PRO A 43 -2.45 6.52 -16.98
N SER A 44 -3.12 5.37 -17.14
CA SER A 44 -2.87 4.17 -16.32
C SER A 44 -1.46 3.59 -16.51
N GLU A 45 -0.76 3.98 -17.58
CA GLU A 45 0.65 3.65 -17.86
C GLU A 45 1.62 4.22 -16.82
N LEU A 46 1.22 5.26 -16.07
CA LEU A 46 2.03 5.83 -14.99
C LEU A 46 2.01 4.99 -13.71
N TRP A 47 1.04 4.09 -13.56
CA TRP A 47 0.92 3.25 -12.37
C TRP A 47 1.96 2.14 -12.41
N TRP A 48 2.39 1.73 -11.23
CA TRP A 48 3.19 0.53 -11.10
C TRP A 48 2.34 -0.72 -11.30
N ASN A 49 2.85 -1.62 -12.14
CA ASN A 49 2.31 -2.97 -12.23
C ASN A 49 2.80 -3.84 -11.06
N GLU A 50 2.21 -5.04 -10.93
CA GLU A 50 2.53 -5.97 -9.84
C GLU A 50 4.01 -6.36 -9.79
N GLU A 51 4.67 -6.55 -10.93
CA GLU A 51 6.10 -6.89 -11.00
C GLU A 51 6.99 -5.77 -10.43
N GLN A 52 6.67 -4.52 -10.77
CA GLN A 52 7.38 -3.34 -10.28
C GLN A 52 7.17 -3.15 -8.77
N ILE A 53 5.96 -3.38 -8.26
CA ILE A 53 5.66 -3.36 -6.83
C ILE A 53 6.44 -4.48 -6.11
N ALA A 54 6.44 -5.70 -6.65
CA ALA A 54 7.15 -6.84 -6.07
C ALA A 54 8.66 -6.59 -5.95
N ARG A 55 9.28 -5.98 -6.97
CA ARG A 55 10.72 -5.63 -6.95
C ARG A 55 11.04 -4.67 -5.81
N ARG A 56 10.25 -3.61 -5.63
CA ARG A 56 10.44 -2.63 -4.55
C ARG A 56 10.29 -3.23 -3.16
N GLY A 57 9.35 -4.17 -3.00
CA GLY A 57 9.14 -4.89 -1.74
C GLY A 57 10.30 -5.83 -1.40
N LYS A 58 11.06 -6.31 -2.40
CA LYS A 58 12.30 -7.09 -2.19
C LYS A 58 13.47 -6.18 -1.79
N ASP A 59 13.62 -5.03 -2.44
CA ASP A 59 14.69 -4.07 -2.13
C ASP A 59 14.57 -3.54 -0.68
N ALA A 60 13.35 -3.25 -0.21
CA ALA A 60 13.08 -2.82 1.17
C ALA A 60 13.30 -3.91 2.24
N ARG A 61 13.52 -5.18 1.84
CA ARG A 61 13.83 -6.29 2.75
C ARG A 61 15.34 -6.54 2.89
N LEU A 62 16.16 -5.95 2.02
CA LEU A 62 17.61 -6.15 1.95
C LEU A 62 18.42 -5.00 2.56
N SER A 63 17.75 -3.96 3.08
CA SER A 63 18.35 -2.77 3.71
C SER A 63 18.14 -2.74 5.22
#